data_AF-A0AA35ZYF8-F1
#
_entry.id   AF-A0AA35ZYF8-F1
#
_cell.length_a   1.000
_cell.length_b   1.000
_cell.length_c   1.000
_cell.angle_alpha   90.00
_cell.angle_beta   90.00
_cell.angle_gamma   90.00
#
_symmetry.space_group_name_H-M   'P 1'
#
loop_
_entity.id
_entity.type
_entity.pdbx_description
1 polymer ?
#
loop_
_entity_poly.entity_id
_entity_poly.type
_entity_poly.pdbx_seq_one_letter_code
_entity_poly.pdbx_strand_id
1 'polypeptide(L)'
;MAPLTSVILSSVFVYLTHAHKHGVQVIGELKKGLNPITIKELSFGSEYLFTAIKTGTVTGVIALAEGIAVGRSFAMLKNYNIDGNKEMIAFGMMNIAGSCTSCYVTTGPFSRSAVNLNAGCKTAMSNIVMAITVMITLLFLIPLFYYTPIVVLSSIIVSAMLGLINYKEAIHLWSLDKFDFVVCMSAFLGVVFWSVEIGLVIAVALSLLRVLLFVARPKTYALGHIPNSSIYRSIDQYQNAKNIPGILILQMDAPIYFANAAYLRERILRWVDEEEDKLKSLGGNSLQYVILSLSAVGNIDTSGITMLGEVKKLMERRGLKLILANPGGEVIKKMNKAKLIDVVAEEWIYLTVGEAIGACNFMLR
;
A
#
# COMPACT_ATOMS: atom_id res chain seq x y z
N MET A 1 25.25 0.12 -25.98
CA MET A 1 26.56 0.50 -26.57
C MET A 1 27.14 1.77 -25.94
N ALA A 2 26.36 2.83 -25.75
CA ALA A 2 26.86 4.12 -25.23
C ALA A 2 27.75 4.05 -23.96
N PRO A 3 27.43 3.29 -22.89
CA PRO A 3 28.28 3.27 -21.69
C PRO A 3 29.66 2.65 -21.94
N LEU A 4 29.73 1.54 -22.68
CA LEU A 4 30.98 0.84 -22.98
C LEU A 4 31.87 1.69 -23.89
N THR A 5 31.31 2.30 -24.93
CA THR A 5 32.05 3.17 -25.83
C THR A 5 32.57 4.42 -25.12
N SER A 6 31.78 5.00 -24.21
CA SER A 6 32.21 6.14 -23.40
C SER A 6 33.39 5.78 -22.50
N VAL A 7 33.36 4.60 -21.85
CA VAL A 7 34.48 4.11 -21.03
C VAL A 7 35.73 3.90 -21.90
N ILE A 8 35.61 3.20 -23.04
CA ILE A 8 36.76 2.92 -23.90
C ILE A 8 37.39 4.22 -24.43
N LEU A 9 36.59 5.11 -25.03
CA LEU A 9 37.08 6.36 -25.62
C LEU A 9 37.71 7.27 -24.57
N SER A 10 37.08 7.40 -23.40
CA SER A 10 37.61 8.24 -22.32
C SER A 10 38.89 7.67 -21.71
N SER A 11 38.99 6.36 -21.50
CA SER A 11 40.21 5.71 -21.02
C SER A 11 41.36 5.88 -22.01
N VAL A 12 41.11 5.72 -23.32
CA VAL A 12 42.12 5.95 -24.37
C VAL A 12 42.54 7.42 -24.40
N PHE A 13 41.59 8.35 -24.30
CA PHE A 13 41.88 9.78 -24.29
C PHE A 13 42.76 10.17 -23.09
N VAL A 14 42.42 9.71 -21.89
CA VAL A 14 43.20 10.00 -20.67
C VAL A 14 44.58 9.34 -20.69
N TYR A 15 44.70 8.16 -21.29
CA TYR A 15 45.98 7.51 -21.53
C TYR A 15 46.88 8.34 -22.47
N LEU A 16 46.36 8.75 -23.63
CA LEU A 16 47.13 9.51 -24.63
C LEU A 16 47.54 10.90 -24.13
N THR A 17 46.60 11.63 -23.52
CA THR A 17 46.83 13.01 -23.06
C THR A 17 47.56 13.09 -21.72
N HIS A 18 47.78 11.96 -21.04
CA HIS A 18 48.27 11.91 -19.66
C HIS A 18 47.45 12.83 -18.72
N ALA A 19 46.14 12.94 -18.96
CA ALA A 19 45.26 13.84 -18.22
C ALA A 19 45.19 13.53 -16.72
N HIS A 20 45.53 12.29 -16.31
CA HIS A 20 45.68 11.92 -14.90
C HIS A 20 46.75 12.77 -14.18
N LYS A 21 47.80 13.23 -14.88
CA LYS A 21 48.83 14.14 -14.32
C LYS A 21 48.35 15.58 -14.22
N HIS A 22 47.25 15.91 -14.91
CA HIS A 22 46.68 17.25 -15.00
C HIS A 22 45.43 17.41 -14.11
N GLY A 23 45.22 16.53 -13.13
CA GLY A 23 44.15 16.63 -12.13
C GLY A 23 42.87 15.85 -12.45
N VAL A 24 42.81 15.08 -13.56
CA VAL A 24 41.67 14.19 -13.82
C VAL A 24 41.74 12.97 -12.91
N GLN A 25 40.74 12.79 -12.06
CA GLN A 25 40.63 11.62 -11.20
C GLN A 25 40.30 10.37 -12.03
N VAL A 26 41.16 9.37 -11.92
CA VAL A 26 41.00 8.04 -12.52
C VAL A 26 40.78 7.00 -11.44
N ILE A 27 40.28 5.82 -11.81
CA ILE A 27 40.07 4.71 -10.88
C ILE A 27 41.38 4.29 -10.19
N GLY A 28 42.48 4.21 -10.94
CA GLY A 28 43.79 3.80 -10.42
C GLY A 28 43.94 2.28 -10.28
N GLU A 29 44.81 1.84 -9.36
CA GLU A 29 45.09 0.42 -9.16
C GLU A 29 43.93 -0.30 -8.48
N LEU A 30 43.44 -1.35 -9.15
CA LEU A 30 42.44 -2.27 -8.62
C LEU A 30 43.07 -3.63 -8.36
N LYS A 31 42.70 -4.27 -7.25
CA LYS A 31 43.11 -5.64 -6.95
C LYS A 31 42.56 -6.59 -8.03
N LYS A 32 43.47 -7.24 -8.74
CA LYS A 32 43.15 -8.26 -9.75
C LYS A 32 42.73 -9.56 -9.07
N GLY A 33 41.74 -10.25 -9.64
CA GLY A 33 41.31 -11.56 -9.17
C GLY A 33 39.91 -11.57 -8.53
N LEU A 34 39.53 -12.75 -8.06
CA LEU A 34 38.31 -12.95 -7.27
C LEU A 34 38.61 -12.75 -5.79
N ASN A 35 37.61 -12.30 -5.04
CA ASN A 35 37.73 -12.24 -3.58
C ASN A 35 37.92 -13.66 -3.02
N PRO A 36 38.82 -13.85 -2.03
CA PRO A 36 38.95 -15.12 -1.34
C PRO A 36 37.67 -15.45 -0.56
N ILE A 37 37.52 -16.71 -0.17
CA ILE A 37 36.41 -17.17 0.66
C ILE A 37 36.60 -16.65 2.09
N THR A 38 35.58 -15.96 2.60
CA THR A 38 35.62 -15.18 3.86
C THR A 38 34.86 -15.84 5.01
N ILE A 39 34.39 -17.07 4.83
CA ILE A 39 33.57 -17.80 5.84
C ILE A 39 34.27 -17.86 7.20
N LYS A 40 35.60 -17.95 7.22
CA LYS A 40 36.39 -18.04 8.45
C LYS A 40 36.53 -16.71 9.21
N GLU A 41 36.18 -15.58 8.58
CA GLU A 41 36.30 -14.24 9.18
C GLU A 41 34.99 -13.79 9.87
N LEU A 42 33.94 -14.62 9.86
CA LEU A 42 32.68 -14.36 10.56
C LEU A 42 32.89 -14.34 12.08
N SER A 43 32.95 -13.14 12.66
CA SER A 43 33.09 -12.95 14.11
C SER A 43 31.76 -12.64 14.78
N PHE A 44 31.19 -13.63 15.46
CA PHE A 44 29.94 -13.50 16.23
C PHE A 44 30.15 -12.98 17.66
N GLY A 45 31.39 -12.67 18.05
CA GLY A 45 31.73 -12.15 19.40
C GLY A 45 32.14 -10.68 19.43
N SER A 46 32.05 -9.98 18.29
CA SER A 46 32.48 -8.59 18.17
C SER A 46 31.55 -7.62 18.90
N GLU A 47 32.12 -6.56 19.48
CA GLU A 47 31.37 -5.42 20.05
C GLU A 47 30.41 -4.79 19.03
N TYR A 48 30.74 -4.88 17.73
CA TYR A 48 29.94 -4.34 16.63
C TYR A 48 28.84 -5.29 16.14
N LEU A 49 28.69 -6.50 16.71
CA LEU A 49 27.71 -7.47 16.23
C LEU A 49 26.29 -6.91 16.24
N PHE A 50 25.90 -6.24 17.33
CA PHE A 50 24.56 -5.67 17.44
C PHE A 50 24.31 -4.58 16.40
N THR A 51 25.31 -3.73 16.16
CA THR A 51 25.26 -2.71 15.10
C THR A 51 25.16 -3.36 13.72
N ALA A 52 25.91 -4.43 13.46
CA ALA A 52 25.87 -5.16 12.19
C ALA A 52 24.51 -5.85 11.97
N ILE A 53 23.91 -6.45 13.01
CA ILE A 53 22.57 -7.05 12.95
C ILE A 53 21.52 -5.97 12.65
N LYS A 54 21.59 -4.82 13.34
CA LYS A 54 20.67 -3.69 13.12
C LYS A 54 20.77 -3.18 11.68
N THR A 55 21.97 -2.84 11.22
CA THR A 55 22.18 -2.34 9.85
C THR A 55 21.85 -3.40 8.79
N GLY A 56 22.22 -4.67 9.01
CA GLY A 56 21.90 -5.79 8.14
C GLY A 56 20.40 -6.04 7.99
N THR A 57 19.65 -5.90 9.08
CA THR A 57 18.19 -6.03 9.07
C THR A 57 17.55 -4.91 8.25
N VAL A 58 17.96 -3.65 8.48
CA VAL A 58 17.40 -2.49 7.78
C VAL A 58 17.72 -2.53 6.29
N THR A 59 18.99 -2.73 5.95
CA THR A 59 19.45 -2.86 4.55
C THR A 59 18.83 -4.06 3.83
N GLY A 60 18.63 -5.18 4.53
CA GLY A 60 17.94 -6.36 3.99
C GLY A 60 16.48 -6.09 3.64
N VAL A 61 15.74 -5.41 4.52
CA VAL A 61 14.33 -5.01 4.24
C VAL A 61 14.27 -4.07 3.04
N ILE A 62 15.18 -3.11 2.94
CA ILE A 62 15.26 -2.18 1.81
C ILE A 62 15.61 -2.92 0.51
N ALA A 63 16.59 -3.82 0.54
CA ALA A 63 16.99 -4.64 -0.59
C ALA A 63 15.85 -5.50 -1.12
N LEU A 64 15.06 -6.10 -0.23
CA LEU A 64 13.87 -6.88 -0.57
C LEU A 64 12.78 -6.00 -1.17
N ALA A 65 12.48 -4.86 -0.56
CA ALA A 65 11.46 -3.94 -1.04
C ALA A 65 11.81 -3.39 -2.43
N GLU A 66 13.06 -2.95 -2.63
CA GLU A 66 13.56 -2.50 -3.93
C GLU A 66 13.52 -3.64 -4.96
N GLY A 67 14.04 -4.81 -4.61
CA GLY A 67 14.09 -5.97 -5.50
C GLY A 67 12.72 -6.41 -5.99
N ILE A 68 11.74 -6.52 -5.09
CA ILE A 68 10.36 -6.89 -5.42
C ILE A 68 9.69 -5.80 -6.26
N ALA A 69 9.92 -4.52 -5.96
CA ALA A 69 9.36 -3.41 -6.74
C ALA A 69 9.89 -3.40 -8.19
N VAL A 70 11.19 -3.61 -8.37
CA VAL A 70 11.82 -3.74 -9.68
C VAL A 70 11.26 -4.96 -10.40
N GLY A 71 11.24 -6.13 -9.75
CA GLY A 71 10.68 -7.36 -10.31
C GLY A 71 9.26 -7.18 -10.82
N ARG A 72 8.36 -6.64 -9.99
CA ARG A 72 6.96 -6.38 -10.36
C ARG A 72 6.83 -5.40 -11.53
N SER A 73 7.69 -4.38 -11.61
CA SER A 73 7.70 -3.44 -12.72
C SER A 73 7.98 -4.13 -14.06
N PHE A 74 8.97 -5.03 -14.09
CA PHE A 74 9.27 -5.83 -15.29
C PHE A 74 8.22 -6.91 -15.58
N ALA A 75 7.61 -7.48 -14.54
CA ALA A 75 6.51 -8.44 -14.65
C ALA A 75 5.29 -7.83 -15.35
N MET A 76 4.92 -6.60 -14.98
CA MET A 76 3.86 -5.84 -15.62
C MET A 76 4.18 -5.56 -17.09
N LEU A 77 5.42 -5.18 -17.42
CA LEU A 77 5.83 -4.92 -18.82
C LEU A 77 5.76 -6.16 -19.73
N LYS A 78 5.96 -7.35 -19.15
CA LYS A 78 5.98 -8.63 -19.89
C LYS A 78 4.74 -9.49 -19.65
N ASN A 79 3.75 -8.99 -18.92
CA ASN A 79 2.51 -9.70 -18.58
C ASN A 79 2.74 -11.10 -17.97
N TYR A 80 3.65 -11.22 -17.01
CA TYR A 80 3.79 -12.42 -16.20
C TYR A 80 3.63 -12.11 -14.71
N ASN A 81 3.35 -13.13 -13.91
CA ASN A 81 3.18 -12.99 -12.46
C ASN A 81 4.46 -13.38 -11.73
N ILE A 82 4.80 -12.61 -10.71
CA ILE A 82 5.89 -12.91 -9.78
C ILE A 82 5.32 -13.33 -8.44
N ASP A 83 5.87 -14.42 -7.89
CA ASP A 83 5.59 -14.88 -6.55
C ASP A 83 6.55 -14.20 -5.56
N GLY A 84 6.02 -13.27 -4.77
CA GLY A 84 6.81 -12.48 -3.82
C GLY A 84 7.53 -13.34 -2.78
N ASN A 85 6.93 -14.45 -2.35
CA ASN A 85 7.57 -15.33 -1.35
C ASN A 85 8.80 -16.02 -1.94
N LYS A 86 8.73 -16.44 -3.20
CA LYS A 86 9.89 -17.05 -3.90
C LYS A 86 11.00 -16.03 -4.14
N GLU A 87 10.67 -14.81 -4.51
CA GLU A 87 11.66 -13.72 -4.64
C GLU A 87 12.35 -13.43 -3.30
N MET A 88 11.59 -13.38 -2.19
CA MET A 88 12.18 -13.16 -0.86
C MET A 88 13.20 -14.25 -0.50
N ILE A 89 12.87 -15.52 -0.77
CA ILE A 89 13.80 -16.64 -0.56
C ILE A 89 15.03 -16.50 -1.47
N ALA A 90 14.84 -16.13 -2.74
CA ALA A 90 15.94 -15.96 -3.69
C ALA A 90 16.90 -14.84 -3.26
N PHE A 91 16.39 -13.67 -2.84
CA PHE A 91 17.21 -12.57 -2.31
C PHE A 91 17.96 -12.98 -1.04
N GLY A 92 17.31 -13.71 -0.13
CA GLY A 92 17.95 -14.23 1.08
C GLY A 92 19.10 -15.19 0.76
N MET A 93 18.85 -16.20 -0.07
CA MET A 93 19.85 -17.19 -0.48
C MET A 93 21.02 -16.55 -1.23
N MET A 94 20.75 -15.60 -2.13
CA MET A 94 21.78 -14.86 -2.86
C MET A 94 22.71 -14.09 -1.91
N ASN A 95 22.14 -13.38 -0.93
CA ASN A 95 22.93 -12.59 0.01
C ASN A 95 23.69 -13.47 1.02
N ILE A 96 23.12 -14.60 1.45
CA ILE A 96 23.83 -15.60 2.26
C ILE A 96 25.04 -16.14 1.48
N ALA A 97 24.84 -16.58 0.23
CA ALA A 97 25.93 -17.07 -0.60
C ALA A 97 27.00 -16.00 -0.89
N GLY A 98 26.57 -14.75 -1.15
CA GLY A 98 27.46 -13.61 -1.36
C GLY A 98 28.30 -13.26 -0.12
N SER A 99 27.71 -13.36 1.07
CA SER A 99 28.40 -13.05 2.35
C SER A 99 29.64 -13.93 2.58
N CYS A 100 29.62 -15.16 2.07
CA CYS A 100 30.76 -16.10 2.13
C CYS A 100 31.98 -15.63 1.31
N THR A 101 31.84 -14.60 0.46
CA THR A 101 32.87 -14.11 -0.48
C THR A 101 33.15 -12.60 -0.32
N SER A 102 32.79 -12.02 0.83
CA SER A 102 32.86 -10.57 1.09
C SER A 102 32.05 -9.73 0.09
N CYS A 103 30.92 -10.24 -0.40
CA CYS A 103 30.01 -9.45 -1.22
C CYS A 103 29.22 -8.48 -0.32
N TYR A 104 28.99 -7.26 -0.81
CA TYR A 104 28.04 -6.34 -0.18
C TYR A 104 26.60 -6.77 -0.46
N VAL A 105 25.65 -6.21 0.31
CA VAL A 105 24.22 -6.53 0.16
C VAL A 105 23.77 -6.25 -1.26
N THR A 106 23.33 -7.30 -1.95
CA THR A 106 22.91 -7.24 -3.35
C THR A 106 21.38 -7.17 -3.43
N THR A 107 20.89 -6.25 -4.25
CA THR A 107 19.45 -5.98 -4.47
C THR A 107 19.06 -6.26 -5.93
N GLY A 108 17.85 -5.88 -6.36
CA GLY A 108 17.41 -6.01 -7.76
C GLY A 108 17.80 -4.80 -8.60
N PRO A 109 18.88 -4.85 -9.42
CA PRO A 109 19.38 -3.67 -10.11
C PRO A 109 18.48 -3.27 -11.28
N PHE A 110 17.75 -2.15 -11.13
CA PHE A 110 16.85 -1.65 -12.19
C PHE A 110 17.58 -1.44 -13.53
N SER A 111 18.73 -0.75 -13.51
CA SER A 111 19.48 -0.40 -14.73
C SER A 111 19.96 -1.63 -15.51
N ARG A 112 20.49 -2.66 -14.83
CA ARG A 112 20.96 -3.89 -15.49
C ARG A 112 19.80 -4.71 -16.05
N SER A 113 18.70 -4.81 -15.30
CA SER A 113 17.49 -5.50 -15.76
C SER A 113 16.85 -4.81 -16.96
N ALA A 114 16.85 -3.47 -16.99
CA ALA A 114 16.36 -2.69 -18.14
C ALA A 114 17.18 -2.95 -19.40
N VAL A 115 18.52 -2.95 -19.30
CA VAL A 115 19.40 -3.26 -20.44
C VAL A 115 19.20 -4.70 -20.91
N ASN A 116 19.08 -5.65 -19.99
CA ASN A 116 18.84 -7.06 -20.30
C ASN A 116 17.49 -7.27 -21.03
N LEU A 117 16.44 -6.54 -20.61
CA LEU A 117 15.14 -6.55 -21.27
C LEU A 117 15.21 -5.96 -22.69
N ASN A 118 15.87 -4.81 -22.83
CA ASN A 118 16.03 -4.10 -24.10
C ASN A 118 16.91 -4.87 -25.09
N ALA A 119 17.85 -5.68 -24.60
CA ALA A 119 18.64 -6.60 -25.40
C ALA A 119 17.83 -7.81 -25.91
N GLY A 120 16.56 -7.96 -25.49
CA GLY A 120 15.67 -9.04 -25.95
C GLY A 120 15.89 -10.37 -25.23
N CYS A 121 16.59 -10.39 -24.10
CA CYS A 121 16.82 -11.62 -23.33
C CYS A 121 15.52 -12.17 -22.74
N LYS A 122 15.33 -13.49 -22.84
CA LYS A 122 14.10 -14.19 -22.43
C LYS A 122 14.28 -15.18 -21.28
N THR A 123 15.51 -15.60 -20.99
CA THR A 123 15.81 -16.64 -20.00
C THR A 123 16.84 -16.15 -18.97
N ALA A 124 16.85 -16.79 -17.80
CA ALA A 124 17.83 -16.53 -16.75
C ALA A 124 19.28 -16.85 -17.16
N MET A 125 19.48 -17.54 -18.29
CA MET A 125 20.80 -17.81 -18.86
C MET A 125 21.60 -16.52 -19.12
N SER A 126 20.91 -15.41 -19.41
CA SER A 126 21.58 -14.11 -19.55
C SER A 126 22.37 -13.71 -18.29
N ASN A 127 21.85 -14.02 -17.09
CA ASN A 127 22.53 -13.72 -15.84
C ASN A 127 23.79 -14.57 -15.65
N ILE A 128 23.79 -15.82 -16.15
CA ILE A 128 24.96 -16.69 -16.12
C ILE A 128 26.05 -16.15 -17.06
N VAL A 129 25.67 -15.77 -18.29
CA VAL A 129 26.60 -15.15 -19.26
C VAL A 129 27.19 -13.85 -18.69
N MET A 130 26.36 -13.03 -18.04
CA MET A 130 26.81 -11.82 -17.35
C MET A 130 27.81 -12.14 -16.24
N ALA A 131 27.54 -13.14 -15.39
CA ALA A 131 28.44 -13.55 -14.32
C ALA A 131 29.81 -14.04 -14.85
N ILE A 132 29.81 -14.86 -15.90
CA ILE A 132 31.05 -15.34 -16.56
C ILE A 132 31.83 -14.15 -17.15
N THR A 133 31.13 -13.21 -17.80
CA THR A 133 31.76 -12.02 -18.38
C THR A 133 32.40 -11.14 -17.29
N VAL A 134 31.72 -10.95 -16.17
CA VAL A 134 32.28 -10.24 -15.00
C VAL A 134 33.50 -10.98 -14.45
N MET A 135 33.44 -12.30 -14.32
CA MET A 135 34.57 -13.12 -13.86
C MET A 135 35.80 -12.98 -14.76
N ILE A 136 35.63 -13.06 -16.09
CA ILE A 136 36.71 -12.82 -17.06
C ILE A 136 37.27 -11.40 -16.91
N THR A 137 36.39 -10.43 -16.70
CA THR A 137 36.79 -9.03 -16.53
C THR A 137 37.67 -8.84 -15.30
N LEU A 138 37.29 -9.44 -14.16
CA LEU A 138 38.06 -9.41 -12.92
C LEU A 138 39.41 -10.13 -13.03
N LEU A 139 39.47 -11.22 -13.80
CA LEU A 139 40.68 -12.04 -13.94
C LEU A 139 41.67 -11.52 -14.98
N PHE A 140 41.22 -10.79 -16.01
CA PHE A 140 42.09 -10.44 -17.14
C PHE A 140 42.04 -8.96 -17.52
N LEU A 141 40.86 -8.33 -17.47
CA LEU A 141 40.66 -6.98 -18.02
C LEU A 141 40.76 -5.86 -16.98
N ILE A 142 40.85 -6.15 -15.67
CA ILE A 142 41.04 -5.14 -14.61
C ILE A 142 42.12 -4.09 -14.94
N PRO A 143 43.33 -4.47 -15.43
CA PRO A 143 44.37 -3.48 -15.76
C PRO A 143 43.94 -2.44 -16.80
N LEU A 144 43.00 -2.78 -17.69
CA LEU A 144 42.48 -1.87 -18.72
C LEU A 144 41.66 -0.71 -18.11
N PHE A 145 41.11 -0.91 -16.91
CA PHE A 145 40.28 0.10 -16.25
C PHE A 145 41.07 1.17 -15.50
N TYR A 146 42.40 1.03 -15.37
CA TYR A 146 43.25 1.95 -14.60
C TYR A 146 43.03 3.43 -14.99
N TYR A 147 43.02 3.72 -16.30
CA TYR A 147 42.89 5.06 -16.86
C TYR A 147 41.43 5.54 -16.99
N THR A 148 40.46 4.78 -16.49
CA THR A 148 39.05 5.15 -16.61
C THR A 148 38.76 6.38 -15.75
N PRO A 149 38.25 7.48 -16.33
CA PRO A 149 37.96 8.68 -15.56
C PRO A 149 36.70 8.54 -14.72
N ILE A 150 36.75 9.00 -13.47
CA ILE A 150 35.59 8.97 -12.56
C ILE A 150 34.42 9.79 -13.13
N VAL A 151 34.72 10.91 -13.82
CA VAL A 151 33.70 11.76 -14.46
C VAL A 151 32.83 11.02 -15.48
N VAL A 152 33.39 10.04 -16.20
CA VAL A 152 32.63 9.25 -17.18
C VAL A 152 31.70 8.28 -16.46
N LEU A 153 32.15 7.66 -15.37
CA LEU A 153 31.30 6.82 -14.53
C LEU A 153 30.15 7.64 -13.92
N SER A 154 30.43 8.83 -13.40
CA SER A 154 29.41 9.76 -12.88
C SER A 154 28.39 10.14 -13.95
N SER A 155 28.85 10.46 -15.17
CA SER A 155 27.97 10.80 -16.30
C SER A 155 27.05 9.63 -16.69
N ILE A 156 27.57 8.40 -16.71
CA ILE A 156 26.78 7.19 -16.97
C ILE A 156 25.69 7.01 -15.90
N ILE A 157 26.03 7.21 -14.63
CA ILE A 157 25.06 7.10 -13.52
C ILE A 157 23.97 8.17 -13.64
N VAL A 158 24.35 9.44 -13.82
CA VAL A 158 23.38 10.55 -13.97
C VAL A 158 22.46 10.33 -15.17
N SER A 159 23.03 9.97 -16.32
CA SER A 159 22.25 9.70 -17.53
C SER A 159 21.27 8.53 -17.35
N ALA A 160 21.67 7.48 -16.61
CA ALA A 160 20.77 6.37 -16.31
C ALA A 160 19.63 6.80 -15.39
N MET A 161 19.92 7.60 -14.35
CA MET A 161 18.91 8.02 -13.35
C MET A 161 17.88 9.01 -13.91
N LEU A 162 18.26 9.90 -14.83
CA LEU A 162 17.33 10.84 -15.46
C LEU A 162 16.16 10.13 -16.17
N GLY A 163 16.40 8.93 -16.73
CA GLY A 163 15.37 8.12 -17.37
C GLY A 163 14.37 7.48 -16.41
N LEU A 164 14.67 7.43 -15.11
CA LEU A 164 13.79 6.86 -14.09
C LEU A 164 12.81 7.89 -13.50
N ILE A 165 13.08 9.19 -13.68
CA ILE A 165 12.25 10.25 -13.10
C ILE A 165 10.95 10.37 -13.91
N ASN A 166 9.87 9.81 -13.39
CA ASN A 166 8.55 9.88 -14.01
C ASN A 166 7.69 11.00 -13.41
N TYR A 167 7.94 12.24 -13.83
CA TYR A 167 7.21 13.42 -13.37
C TYR A 167 5.72 13.40 -13.79
N LYS A 168 5.38 12.70 -14.87
CA LYS A 168 3.99 12.59 -15.36
C LYS A 168 3.13 11.82 -14.37
N GLU A 169 3.66 10.73 -13.80
CA GLU A 169 2.96 9.97 -12.75
C GLU A 169 2.74 10.82 -11.50
N ALA A 170 3.72 11.63 -11.08
CA ALA A 170 3.54 12.52 -9.93
C ALA A 170 2.38 13.53 -10.15
N ILE A 171 2.27 14.10 -11.35
CA ILE A 171 1.16 14.99 -11.72
C ILE A 171 -0.18 14.23 -11.77
N HIS A 172 -0.16 13.00 -12.30
CA HIS A 172 -1.33 12.15 -12.37
C HIS A 172 -1.85 11.78 -10.97
N LEU A 173 -0.95 11.45 -10.03
CA LEU A 173 -1.28 11.22 -8.61
C LEU A 173 -1.98 12.44 -8.01
N TRP A 174 -1.47 13.65 -8.26
CA TRP A 174 -2.09 14.89 -7.77
C TRP A 174 -3.52 15.09 -8.29
N SER A 175 -3.78 14.71 -9.55
CA SER A 175 -5.11 14.82 -10.15
C SER A 175 -6.10 13.78 -9.62
N LEU A 176 -5.62 12.60 -9.22
CA LEU A 176 -6.46 11.50 -8.74
C LEU A 176 -6.73 11.57 -7.23
N ASP A 177 -5.66 11.57 -6.43
CA ASP A 177 -5.76 11.64 -4.98
C ASP A 177 -4.60 12.42 -4.37
N LYS A 178 -4.94 13.56 -3.75
CA LYS A 178 -3.97 14.45 -3.08
C LYS A 178 -3.21 13.74 -1.97
N PHE A 179 -3.81 12.75 -1.29
CA PHE A 179 -3.15 12.01 -0.23
C PHE A 179 -2.05 11.10 -0.78
N ASP A 180 -2.29 10.43 -1.92
CA ASP A 180 -1.26 9.61 -2.57
C ASP A 180 -0.09 10.46 -3.06
N PHE A 181 -0.36 11.67 -3.55
CA PHE A 181 0.68 12.63 -3.84
C PHE A 181 1.48 13.04 -2.60
N VAL A 182 0.82 13.29 -1.45
CA VAL A 182 1.51 13.61 -0.19
C VAL A 182 2.40 12.45 0.26
N VAL A 183 1.93 11.20 0.14
CA VAL A 183 2.75 10.02 0.43
C VAL A 183 3.98 9.98 -0.48
N CYS A 184 3.80 10.16 -1.79
CA CYS A 184 4.89 10.19 -2.76
C CYS A 184 5.91 11.30 -2.46
N MET A 185 5.42 12.52 -2.21
CA MET A 185 6.28 13.68 -1.91
C MET A 185 7.00 13.51 -0.58
N SER A 186 6.34 12.94 0.44
CA SER A 186 6.98 12.64 1.73
C SER A 186 8.12 11.64 1.59
N ALA A 187 7.98 10.62 0.73
CA ALA A 187 9.03 9.68 0.41
C ALA A 187 10.20 10.41 -0.27
N PHE A 188 9.92 11.19 -1.31
CA PHE A 188 10.92 11.95 -2.06
C PHE A 188 11.72 12.91 -1.16
N LEU A 189 11.03 13.79 -0.43
CA LEU A 189 11.67 14.76 0.45
C LEU A 189 12.40 14.07 1.60
N GLY A 190 11.83 12.99 2.16
CA GLY A 190 12.47 12.22 3.23
C GLY A 190 13.79 11.57 2.80
N VAL A 191 13.87 11.06 1.56
CA VAL A 191 15.12 10.51 1.01
C VAL A 191 16.12 11.62 0.69
N VAL A 192 15.68 12.71 0.07
CA VAL A 192 16.56 13.82 -0.36
C VAL A 192 17.21 14.55 0.81
N PHE A 193 16.45 14.85 1.87
CA PHE A 193 16.95 15.65 2.99
C PHE A 193 17.55 14.84 4.12
N TRP A 194 17.25 13.54 4.20
CA TRP A 194 17.63 12.74 5.36
C TRP A 194 18.30 11.43 4.98
N SER A 195 17.53 10.39 4.68
CA SER A 195 18.06 9.09 4.27
C SER A 195 16.97 8.25 3.62
N VAL A 196 17.40 7.24 2.85
CA VAL A 196 16.48 6.26 2.23
C VAL A 196 15.61 5.58 3.29
N GLU A 197 16.19 5.22 4.43
CA GLU A 197 15.52 4.56 5.54
C GLU A 197 14.36 5.40 6.09
N ILE A 198 14.62 6.70 6.34
CA ILE A 198 13.65 7.60 6.96
C ILE A 198 12.56 7.98 5.97
N GLY A 199 12.91 8.26 4.71
CA GLY A 199 11.92 8.51 3.66
C GLY A 199 10.95 7.33 3.48
N LEU A 200 11.44 6.10 3.51
CA LEU A 200 10.61 4.90 3.41
C LEU A 200 9.66 4.75 4.61
N VAL A 201 10.17 4.92 5.83
CA VAL A 201 9.35 4.81 7.06
C VAL A 201 8.23 5.85 7.07
N ILE A 202 8.53 7.09 6.68
CA ILE A 202 7.51 8.16 6.60
C ILE A 202 6.41 7.79 5.59
N ALA A 203 6.80 7.32 4.40
CA ALA A 203 5.85 6.96 3.35
C ALA A 203 4.95 5.78 3.76
N VAL A 204 5.53 4.74 4.36
CA VAL A 204 4.77 3.58 4.87
C VAL A 204 3.85 4.00 6.02
N ALA A 205 4.35 4.81 6.96
CA ALA A 205 3.55 5.30 8.08
C ALA A 205 2.34 6.12 7.61
N LEU A 206 2.53 7.03 6.64
CA LEU A 206 1.43 7.81 6.06
C LEU A 206 0.44 6.92 5.30
N SER A 207 0.93 5.92 4.57
CA SER A 207 0.08 4.96 3.85
C SER A 207 -0.78 4.14 4.84
N LEU A 208 -0.18 3.63 5.92
CA LEU A 208 -0.89 2.93 6.97
C LEU A 208 -1.88 3.85 7.70
N LEU A 209 -1.49 5.09 7.98
CA LEU A 209 -2.37 6.08 8.57
C LEU A 209 -3.61 6.34 7.69
N ARG A 210 -3.45 6.43 6.37
CA ARG A 210 -4.57 6.57 5.43
C ARG A 210 -5.55 5.40 5.55
N VAL A 211 -5.02 4.17 5.56
CA VAL A 211 -5.84 2.96 5.71
C VAL A 211 -6.57 2.96 7.04
N LEU A 212 -5.88 3.31 8.14
CA LEU A 212 -6.49 3.41 9.46
C LEU A 212 -7.58 4.49 9.50
N LEU A 213 -7.37 5.65 8.89
CA LEU A 213 -8.39 6.70 8.80
C LEU A 213 -9.61 6.24 7.99
N PHE A 214 -9.40 5.54 6.89
CA PHE A 214 -10.48 4.97 6.08
C PHE A 214 -11.29 3.94 6.86
N VAL A 215 -10.62 3.06 7.61
CA VAL A 215 -11.28 2.06 8.47
C VAL A 215 -12.00 2.71 9.64
N ALA A 216 -11.41 3.73 10.28
CA ALA A 216 -11.95 4.41 11.46
C ALA A 216 -13.14 5.32 11.14
N ARG A 217 -13.16 5.95 9.95
CA ARG A 217 -14.24 6.83 9.49
C ARG A 217 -14.84 6.34 8.17
N PRO A 218 -15.55 5.20 8.20
CA PRO A 218 -16.20 4.68 7.01
C PRO A 218 -17.30 5.64 6.54
N LYS A 219 -17.51 5.68 5.22
CA LYS A 219 -18.63 6.43 4.64
C LYS A 219 -19.94 5.74 5.02
N THR A 220 -20.92 6.54 5.40
CA THR A 220 -22.28 6.11 5.73
C THR A 220 -23.23 6.96 4.92
N TYR A 221 -24.29 6.34 4.39
CA TYR A 221 -25.23 7.01 3.49
C TYR A 221 -26.64 6.92 4.04
N ALA A 222 -27.39 8.02 3.96
CA ALA A 222 -28.83 7.99 4.11
C ALA A 222 -29.47 7.57 2.79
N LEU A 223 -30.36 6.57 2.82
CA LEU A 223 -31.04 6.05 1.65
C LEU A 223 -32.44 6.64 1.49
N GLY A 224 -32.79 6.98 0.27
CA GLY A 224 -34.12 7.40 -0.16
C GLY A 224 -34.70 6.44 -1.19
N HIS A 225 -36.02 6.46 -1.31
CA HIS A 225 -36.77 5.66 -2.26
C HIS A 225 -36.79 6.34 -3.63
N ILE A 226 -36.47 5.60 -4.69
CA ILE A 226 -36.61 6.09 -6.07
C ILE A 226 -38.06 5.85 -6.53
N PRO A 227 -38.80 6.91 -6.95
CA PRO A 227 -40.18 6.79 -7.41
C PRO A 227 -40.33 5.73 -8.52
N ASN A 228 -41.44 4.99 -8.49
CA ASN A 228 -41.78 3.93 -9.46
C ASN A 228 -40.77 2.76 -9.53
N SER A 229 -40.02 2.52 -8.47
CA SER A 229 -39.11 1.37 -8.36
C SER A 229 -39.11 0.80 -6.94
N SER A 230 -38.59 -0.41 -6.74
CA SER A 230 -38.34 -0.98 -5.41
C SER A 230 -36.92 -0.68 -4.89
N ILE A 231 -36.24 0.32 -5.46
CA ILE A 231 -34.82 0.56 -5.26
C ILE A 231 -34.61 1.71 -4.26
N TYR A 232 -33.71 1.48 -3.31
CA TYR A 232 -33.24 2.45 -2.33
C TYR A 232 -31.82 2.87 -2.65
N ARG A 233 -31.55 4.18 -2.76
CA ARG A 233 -30.24 4.74 -3.10
C ARG A 233 -29.93 5.97 -2.26
N SER A 234 -28.64 6.32 -2.18
CA SER A 234 -28.18 7.50 -1.45
C SER A 234 -28.85 8.76 -1.99
N ILE A 235 -29.42 9.55 -1.07
CA ILE A 235 -30.10 10.83 -1.38
C ILE A 235 -29.10 11.85 -1.91
N ASP A 236 -27.88 11.85 -1.37
CA ASP A 236 -26.81 12.77 -1.79
C ASP A 236 -26.34 12.50 -3.23
N GLN A 237 -26.42 11.24 -3.67
CA GLN A 237 -25.97 10.84 -5.01
C GLN A 237 -27.08 10.96 -6.06
N TYR A 238 -28.33 10.62 -5.71
CA TYR A 238 -29.46 10.58 -6.64
C TYR A 238 -30.53 11.60 -6.24
N GLN A 239 -30.64 12.69 -7.01
CA GLN A 239 -31.61 13.76 -6.77
C GLN A 239 -33.08 13.29 -6.77
N ASN A 240 -33.37 12.18 -7.45
CA ASN A 240 -34.71 11.60 -7.52
C ASN A 240 -35.07 10.74 -6.29
N ALA A 241 -34.11 10.41 -5.42
CA ALA A 241 -34.36 9.62 -4.22
C ALA A 241 -35.02 10.49 -3.15
N LYS A 242 -36.20 10.08 -2.68
CA LYS A 242 -36.99 10.82 -1.68
C LYS A 242 -37.00 10.09 -0.34
N ASN A 243 -36.96 10.85 0.75
CA ASN A 243 -37.12 10.32 2.09
C ASN A 243 -38.54 9.78 2.28
N ILE A 244 -38.68 8.73 3.08
CA ILE A 244 -39.98 8.20 3.48
C ILE A 244 -40.36 8.86 4.81
N PRO A 245 -41.54 9.50 4.91
CA PRO A 245 -41.98 10.13 6.14
C PRO A 245 -41.96 9.15 7.33
N GLY A 246 -41.34 9.55 8.44
CA GLY A 246 -41.27 8.76 9.67
C GLY A 246 -40.26 7.60 9.67
N ILE A 247 -39.50 7.39 8.59
CA ILE A 247 -38.52 6.30 8.46
C ILE A 247 -37.16 6.84 8.01
N LEU A 248 -36.12 6.58 8.80
CA LEU A 248 -34.72 6.87 8.45
C LEU A 248 -34.00 5.58 8.06
N ILE A 249 -33.43 5.54 6.86
CA ILE A 249 -32.69 4.39 6.36
C ILE A 249 -31.21 4.75 6.26
N LEU A 250 -30.35 4.05 6.99
CA LEU A 250 -28.90 4.27 7.00
C LEU A 250 -28.18 3.04 6.46
N GLN A 251 -27.35 3.22 5.43
CA GLN A 251 -26.50 2.17 4.88
C GLN A 251 -25.09 2.25 5.46
N MET A 252 -24.64 1.14 6.05
CA MET A 252 -23.30 0.98 6.59
C MET A 252 -22.41 0.28 5.54
N ASP A 253 -21.48 1.01 4.94
CA ASP A 253 -20.61 0.53 3.85
C ASP A 253 -19.23 0.04 4.31
N ALA A 254 -19.12 -0.42 5.56
CA ALA A 254 -17.86 -0.97 6.07
C ALA A 254 -18.09 -2.01 7.17
N PRO A 255 -17.14 -2.95 7.36
CA PRO A 255 -17.08 -3.78 8.56
C PRO A 255 -17.07 -2.94 9.84
N ILE A 256 -17.73 -3.44 10.88
CA ILE A 256 -17.83 -2.75 12.16
C ILE A 256 -16.78 -3.34 13.10
N TYR A 257 -15.77 -2.54 13.43
CA TYR A 257 -14.66 -2.89 14.29
C TYR A 257 -14.51 -1.91 15.45
N PHE A 258 -13.69 -2.25 16.44
CA PHE A 258 -13.32 -1.38 17.55
C PHE A 258 -12.88 0.02 17.08
N ALA A 259 -12.13 0.08 15.97
CA ALA A 259 -11.62 1.34 15.41
C ALA A 259 -12.71 2.32 14.94
N ASN A 260 -13.90 1.82 14.54
CA ASN A 260 -14.97 2.66 14.00
C ASN A 260 -16.29 2.60 14.77
N ALA A 261 -16.44 1.68 15.72
CA ALA A 261 -17.67 1.51 16.49
C ALA A 261 -18.12 2.81 17.16
N ALA A 262 -17.24 3.51 17.86
CA ALA A 262 -17.56 4.77 18.53
C ALA A 262 -18.00 5.86 17.52
N TYR A 263 -17.29 5.97 16.40
CA TYR A 263 -17.61 6.91 15.33
C TYR A 263 -18.98 6.60 14.69
N LEU A 264 -19.25 5.33 14.38
CA LEU A 264 -20.52 4.89 13.80
C LEU A 264 -21.69 5.17 14.74
N ARG A 265 -21.53 4.91 16.05
CA ARG A 265 -22.54 5.23 17.08
C ARG A 265 -22.90 6.71 17.05
N GLU A 266 -21.90 7.58 17.15
CA GLU A 266 -22.11 9.03 17.11
C GLU A 266 -22.71 9.48 15.78
N ARG A 267 -22.28 8.89 14.66
CA ARG A 267 -22.77 9.26 13.34
C ARG A 267 -24.24 8.86 13.16
N ILE A 268 -24.64 7.68 13.62
CA ILE A 268 -26.04 7.23 13.61
C ILE A 268 -26.89 8.18 14.47
N LEU A 269 -26.43 8.52 15.68
CA LEU A 269 -27.17 9.44 16.55
C LEU A 269 -27.32 10.83 15.93
N ARG A 270 -26.26 11.38 15.32
CA ARG A 270 -26.34 12.66 14.61
C ARG A 270 -27.35 12.64 13.46
N TRP A 271 -27.40 11.55 12.67
CA TRP A 271 -28.41 11.41 11.63
C TRP A 271 -29.83 11.38 12.18
N VAL A 272 -30.05 10.70 13.31
CA VAL A 272 -31.35 10.65 13.99
C VAL A 272 -31.74 12.05 14.49
N ASP A 273 -30.82 12.77 15.16
CA ASP A 273 -31.05 14.13 15.64
C ASP A 273 -31.37 15.09 14.47
N GLU A 274 -30.59 15.03 13.38
CA GLU A 274 -30.80 15.85 12.17
C GLU A 274 -32.16 15.59 11.51
N GLU A 275 -32.61 14.34 11.44
CA GLU A 275 -33.93 14.00 10.87
C GLU A 275 -35.09 14.37 11.80
N GLU A 276 -34.95 14.17 13.12
CA GLU A 276 -35.95 14.61 14.10
C GLU A 276 -36.18 16.13 14.04
N ASP A 277 -35.10 16.92 13.94
CA ASP A 277 -35.20 18.37 13.85
C ASP A 277 -35.79 18.86 12.52
N LYS A 278 -35.46 18.19 11.41
CA LYS A 278 -36.11 18.45 10.10
C LYS A 278 -37.62 18.20 10.19
N LEU A 279 -38.04 17.07 10.76
CA LEU A 279 -39.47 16.71 10.86
C LEU A 279 -40.25 17.69 11.75
N LYS A 280 -39.65 18.14 12.87
CA LYS A 280 -40.25 19.19 13.73
C LYS A 280 -40.46 20.50 12.97
N SER A 281 -39.47 20.92 12.17
CA SER A 281 -39.56 22.18 11.40
C SER A 281 -40.63 22.16 10.31
N LEU A 282 -40.91 20.98 9.75
CA LEU A 282 -41.89 20.77 8.69
C LEU A 282 -43.32 20.55 9.22
N GLY A 283 -43.52 20.56 10.55
CA GLY A 283 -44.80 20.21 11.17
C GLY A 283 -45.24 18.76 10.86
N GLY A 284 -44.29 17.90 10.51
CA GLY A 284 -44.53 16.54 10.06
C GLY A 284 -44.65 15.52 11.21
N ASN A 285 -44.96 14.28 10.85
CA ASN A 285 -44.94 13.16 11.79
C ASN A 285 -43.53 12.98 12.40
N SER A 286 -43.48 12.62 13.68
CA SER A 286 -42.24 12.27 14.36
C SER A 286 -41.56 11.07 13.69
N LEU A 287 -40.23 10.99 13.77
CA LEU A 287 -39.49 9.80 13.39
C LEU A 287 -39.97 8.62 14.24
N GLN A 288 -40.19 7.46 13.63
CA GLN A 288 -40.66 6.26 14.34
C GLN A 288 -39.71 5.07 14.15
N TYR A 289 -39.11 4.95 12.97
CA TYR A 289 -38.29 3.80 12.60
C TYR A 289 -36.92 4.22 12.08
N VAL A 290 -35.89 3.49 12.51
CA VAL A 290 -34.52 3.59 12.01
C VAL A 290 -34.11 2.24 11.45
N ILE A 291 -33.88 2.17 10.14
CA ILE A 291 -33.46 0.97 9.43
C ILE A 291 -31.97 1.05 9.15
N LEU A 292 -31.19 0.13 9.73
CA LEU A 292 -29.78 -0.04 9.41
C LEU A 292 -29.61 -1.12 8.34
N SER A 293 -29.19 -0.72 7.14
CA SER A 293 -28.79 -1.66 6.10
C SER A 293 -27.35 -2.11 6.34
N LEU A 294 -27.21 -3.40 6.64
CA LEU A 294 -25.94 -4.07 6.95
C LEU A 294 -25.43 -4.90 5.76
N SER A 295 -25.96 -4.67 4.56
CA SER A 295 -25.65 -5.47 3.36
C SER A 295 -24.15 -5.49 3.01
N ALA A 296 -23.45 -4.37 3.23
CA ALA A 296 -22.01 -4.23 2.98
C ALA A 296 -21.14 -4.53 4.22
N VAL A 297 -21.75 -4.86 5.35
CA VAL A 297 -21.05 -5.19 6.59
C VAL A 297 -20.59 -6.64 6.54
N GLY A 298 -19.38 -6.87 6.03
CA GLY A 298 -18.83 -8.22 5.91
C GLY A 298 -18.50 -8.89 7.24
N ASN A 299 -18.19 -8.11 8.29
CA ASN A 299 -17.84 -8.66 9.59
C ASN A 299 -18.11 -7.66 10.73
N ILE A 300 -18.28 -8.18 11.95
CA ILE A 300 -18.44 -7.42 13.19
C ILE A 300 -17.56 -8.01 14.29
N ASP A 301 -16.94 -7.16 15.11
CA ASP A 301 -16.22 -7.59 16.31
C ASP A 301 -17.03 -7.37 17.61
N THR A 302 -16.45 -7.75 18.75
CA THR A 302 -17.12 -7.64 20.06
C THR A 302 -17.53 -6.20 20.36
N SER A 303 -16.67 -5.22 20.06
CA SER A 303 -16.96 -3.80 20.29
C SER A 303 -18.08 -3.29 19.38
N GLY A 304 -18.13 -3.74 18.13
CA GLY A 304 -19.24 -3.47 17.21
C GLY A 304 -20.58 -4.02 17.70
N ILE A 305 -20.59 -5.24 18.26
CA ILE A 305 -21.80 -5.84 18.84
C ILE A 305 -22.29 -5.04 20.05
N THR A 306 -21.38 -4.68 20.97
CA THR A 306 -21.72 -3.83 22.12
C THR A 306 -22.29 -2.50 21.67
N MET A 307 -21.67 -1.88 20.65
CA MET A 307 -22.14 -0.62 20.07
C MET A 307 -23.56 -0.74 19.49
N LEU A 308 -23.87 -1.79 18.73
CA LEU A 308 -25.24 -2.01 18.22
C LEU A 308 -26.25 -2.16 19.36
N GLY A 309 -25.88 -2.87 20.45
CA GLY A 309 -26.73 -2.98 21.64
C GLY A 309 -26.96 -1.65 22.34
N GLU A 310 -25.95 -0.78 22.39
CA GLU A 310 -26.09 0.59 22.92
C GLU A 310 -26.97 1.46 22.03
N VAL A 311 -26.76 1.44 20.70
CA VAL A 311 -27.60 2.16 19.74
C VAL A 311 -29.05 1.74 19.89
N LYS A 312 -29.32 0.44 19.99
CA LYS A 312 -30.68 -0.07 20.22
C LYS A 312 -31.31 0.51 21.49
N LYS A 313 -30.62 0.42 22.62
CA LYS A 313 -31.12 0.96 23.91
C LYS A 313 -31.37 2.47 23.83
N LEU A 314 -30.52 3.21 23.11
CA LEU A 314 -30.68 4.64 22.90
C LEU A 314 -31.90 4.96 22.01
N MET A 315 -32.14 4.18 20.96
CA MET A 315 -33.33 4.31 20.10
C MET A 315 -34.61 4.01 20.90
N GLU A 316 -34.63 2.92 21.67
CA GLU A 316 -35.80 2.54 22.50
C GLU A 316 -36.15 3.60 23.54
N ARG A 317 -35.14 4.23 24.18
CA ARG A 317 -35.36 5.34 25.11
C ARG A 317 -36.01 6.57 24.46
N ARG A 318 -35.82 6.75 23.15
CA ARG A 318 -36.44 7.82 22.36
C ARG A 318 -37.79 7.41 21.75
N GLY A 319 -38.27 6.19 22.01
CA GLY A 319 -39.49 5.65 21.39
C GLY A 319 -39.31 5.24 19.93
N LEU A 320 -38.07 5.17 19.44
CA LEU A 320 -37.73 4.77 18.08
C LEU A 320 -37.50 3.26 18.01
N LYS A 321 -37.96 2.62 16.93
CA LYS A 321 -37.70 1.20 16.66
C LYS A 321 -36.51 1.04 15.72
N LEU A 322 -35.50 0.30 16.18
CA LEU A 322 -34.32 -0.03 15.39
C LEU A 322 -34.55 -1.34 14.63
N ILE A 323 -34.34 -1.31 13.32
CA ILE A 323 -34.53 -2.43 12.41
C ILE A 323 -33.22 -2.73 11.69
N LEU A 324 -32.89 -4.01 11.54
CA LEU A 324 -31.70 -4.44 10.80
C LEU A 324 -32.12 -5.06 9.47
N ALA A 325 -31.53 -4.58 8.38
CA ALA A 325 -31.78 -5.10 7.04
C ALA A 325 -30.52 -5.77 6.48
N ASN A 326 -30.68 -7.01 6.02
CA ASN A 326 -29.66 -7.84 5.38
C ASN A 326 -28.32 -7.97 6.14
N PRO A 327 -28.30 -8.41 7.41
CA PRO A 327 -27.05 -8.71 8.08
C PRO A 327 -26.37 -9.93 7.43
N GLY A 328 -25.07 -9.82 7.14
CA GLY A 328 -24.30 -10.93 6.58
C GLY A 328 -24.24 -12.15 7.52
N GLY A 329 -24.04 -13.35 6.98
CA GLY A 329 -24.08 -14.60 7.75
C GLY A 329 -23.10 -14.63 8.94
N GLU A 330 -21.88 -14.11 8.78
CA GLU A 330 -20.89 -14.04 9.87
C GLU A 330 -21.31 -13.03 10.96
N VAL A 331 -22.01 -11.96 10.57
CA VAL A 331 -22.57 -10.96 11.48
C VAL A 331 -23.68 -11.59 12.33
N ILE A 332 -24.65 -12.28 11.69
CA ILE A 332 -25.73 -12.98 12.38
C ILE A 332 -25.16 -14.01 13.37
N LYS A 333 -24.20 -14.83 12.94
CA LYS A 333 -23.57 -15.85 13.78
C LYS A 333 -22.96 -15.27 15.05
N LYS A 334 -22.28 -14.13 14.95
CA LYS A 334 -21.67 -13.46 16.09
C LYS A 334 -22.72 -12.76 16.98
N MET A 335 -23.74 -12.15 16.39
CA MET A 335 -24.86 -11.57 17.14
C MET A 335 -25.63 -12.64 17.95
N ASN A 336 -25.83 -13.82 17.37
CA ASN A 336 -26.45 -14.97 18.06
C ASN A 336 -25.62 -15.42 19.27
N LYS A 337 -24.30 -15.61 19.07
CA LYS A 337 -23.39 -15.97 20.17
C LYS A 337 -23.37 -14.94 21.29
N ALA A 338 -23.52 -13.67 20.96
CA ALA A 338 -23.56 -12.56 21.91
C ALA A 338 -24.94 -12.34 22.56
N LYS A 339 -25.95 -13.18 22.23
CA LYS A 339 -27.35 -13.02 22.67
C LYS A 339 -27.95 -11.65 22.33
N LEU A 340 -27.40 -10.98 21.31
CA LEU A 340 -27.91 -9.67 20.88
C LEU A 340 -29.20 -9.83 20.08
N ILE A 341 -29.41 -10.97 19.42
CA ILE A 341 -30.65 -11.27 18.67
C ILE A 341 -31.85 -11.39 19.62
N ASP A 342 -31.67 -12.04 20.78
CA ASP A 342 -32.67 -12.10 21.84
C ASP A 342 -33.08 -10.69 22.32
N VAL A 343 -32.11 -9.77 22.34
CA VAL A 343 -32.34 -8.37 22.72
C VAL A 343 -32.98 -7.60 21.57
N VAL A 344 -32.57 -7.79 20.31
CA VAL A 344 -33.10 -7.09 19.13
C VAL A 344 -34.54 -7.52 18.79
N ALA A 345 -35.00 -8.63 19.37
CA ALA A 345 -36.20 -9.38 18.99
C ALA A 345 -36.10 -9.88 17.53
N GLU A 346 -36.31 -11.18 17.33
CA GLU A 346 -36.23 -11.84 16.02
C GLU A 346 -37.13 -11.17 14.96
N GLU A 347 -38.15 -10.43 15.39
CA GLU A 347 -39.14 -9.76 14.54
C GLU A 347 -38.61 -8.53 13.76
N TRP A 348 -37.47 -7.94 14.14
CA TRP A 348 -36.95 -6.70 13.52
C TRP A 348 -35.71 -6.90 12.64
N ILE A 349 -35.49 -8.12 12.15
CA ILE A 349 -34.44 -8.45 11.20
C ILE A 349 -35.08 -8.87 9.87
N TYR A 350 -34.80 -8.15 8.79
CA TYR A 350 -35.35 -8.42 7.46
C TYR A 350 -34.26 -8.72 6.44
N LEU A 351 -34.61 -9.43 5.37
CA LEU A 351 -33.66 -9.78 4.31
C LEU A 351 -33.38 -8.57 3.40
N THR A 352 -34.38 -7.71 3.18
CA THR A 352 -34.21 -6.51 2.35
C THR A 352 -34.73 -5.25 3.03
N VAL A 353 -34.20 -4.10 2.61
CA VAL A 353 -34.69 -2.78 3.04
C VAL A 353 -36.17 -2.58 2.64
N GLY A 354 -36.56 -3.12 1.48
CA GLY A 354 -37.95 -3.05 1.00
C GLY A 354 -38.93 -3.81 1.91
N GLU A 355 -38.57 -5.01 2.35
CA GLU A 355 -39.37 -5.78 3.32
C GLU A 355 -39.48 -5.06 4.66
N ALA A 356 -38.38 -4.52 5.17
CA ALA A 356 -38.35 -3.75 6.41
C ALA A 356 -39.33 -2.56 6.36
N ILE A 357 -39.36 -1.83 5.24
CA ILE A 357 -40.26 -0.69 5.03
C ILE A 357 -41.71 -1.15 4.88
N GLY A 358 -41.95 -2.25 4.17
CA GLY A 358 -43.28 -2.87 4.06
C GLY A 358 -43.87 -3.18 5.43
N ALA A 359 -43.07 -3.76 6.32
CA ALA A 359 -43.47 -4.04 7.71
C ALA A 359 -43.71 -2.77 8.53
N CYS A 360 -42.88 -1.73 8.37
CA CYS A 360 -43.09 -0.44 9.04
C CYS A 360 -44.41 0.22 8.60
N ASN A 361 -44.69 0.24 7.29
CA ASN A 361 -45.88 0.85 6.74
C ASN A 361 -47.18 0.14 7.14
N PHE A 362 -47.12 -1.18 7.36
CA PHE A 362 -48.26 -1.94 7.88
C PHE A 362 -48.60 -1.58 9.33
N MET A 363 -47.61 -1.17 10.12
CA MET A 363 -47.74 -0.80 11.53
C MET A 363 -48.02 0.70 11.75
N LEU A 364 -47.82 1.52 10.71
CA LEU A 364 -48.14 2.95 10.69
C LEU A 364 -49.60 3.25 10.32
N ARG A 365 -50.33 2.26 9.79
CA ARG A 365 -51.78 2.28 9.57
C ARG A 365 -52.50 1.70 10.78
#